data_AF-A0A211Z6D7-F1
#
_entry.id   AF-A0A211Z6D7-F1
#
_cell.length_a   1.000
_cell.length_b   1.000
_cell.length_c   1.000
_cell.angle_alpha   90.00
_cell.angle_beta   90.00
_cell.angle_gamma   90.00
#
_symmetry.space_group_name_H-M   'P 1'
#
loop_
_entity.id
_entity.type
_entity.pdbx_description
1 polymer ?
#
loop_
_entity_poly.entity_id
_entity_poly.type
_entity_poly.pdbx_seq_one_letter_code
_entity_poly.pdbx_strand_id
1 'polypeptide(L)'
;MGLRQRHRRRAPGWVILAAAWLGPATAMAHDSWISRGRYLEYGTVNHCCGDHDCTTWPREDIEVSPEGYRIRSTGEFVPRFKALGSEDSDYWICRKSTGAVRCFFAPGPGA
;
A
#
# COMPACT_ATOMS: atom_id res chain seq x y z
N MET A 1 37.98 66.55 -20.02
CA MET A 1 38.75 65.28 -20.16
C MET A 1 38.14 64.23 -19.24
N GLY A 2 37.58 63.16 -19.78
CA GLY A 2 37.07 62.06 -18.96
C GLY A 2 36.89 60.82 -19.81
N LEU A 3 37.48 59.71 -19.36
CA LEU A 3 36.93 58.35 -19.49
C LEU A 3 37.80 57.39 -18.68
N ARG A 4 37.31 57.05 -17.49
CA ARG A 4 37.82 55.94 -16.66
C ARG A 4 37.65 54.65 -17.45
N GLN A 5 38.74 53.93 -17.66
CA GLN A 5 38.73 52.59 -18.24
C GLN A 5 38.00 51.63 -17.29
N ARG A 6 36.86 51.11 -17.72
CA ARG A 6 36.07 50.12 -16.97
C ARG A 6 36.69 48.75 -17.19
N HIS A 7 37.08 48.13 -16.08
CA HIS A 7 37.71 46.82 -16.00
C HIS A 7 37.03 45.76 -16.88
N ARG A 8 37.87 45.08 -17.66
CA ARG A 8 37.59 43.80 -18.31
C ARG A 8 37.04 42.80 -17.28
N ARG A 9 35.84 42.28 -17.53
CA ARG A 9 35.42 40.98 -17.01
C ARG A 9 34.80 40.19 -18.16
N ARG A 10 35.63 39.38 -18.81
CA ARG A 10 35.18 38.33 -19.71
C ARG A 10 34.95 37.09 -18.85
N ALA A 11 33.72 36.61 -18.78
CA ALA A 11 33.43 35.22 -18.55
C ALA A 11 32.28 34.86 -19.50
N PRO A 12 32.53 34.18 -20.62
CA PRO A 12 31.46 33.68 -21.46
C PRO A 12 30.73 32.58 -20.68
N GLY A 13 29.43 32.81 -20.47
CA GLY A 13 28.55 31.90 -19.78
C GLY A 13 28.48 30.55 -20.49
N TRP A 14 28.92 29.51 -19.80
CA TRP A 14 28.52 28.14 -20.07
C TRP A 14 27.83 27.63 -18.81
N VAL A 15 26.60 28.08 -18.61
CA VAL A 15 25.67 27.40 -17.72
C VAL A 15 25.30 26.11 -18.45
N ILE A 16 25.95 25.00 -18.09
CA ILE A 16 25.52 23.68 -18.55
C ILE A 16 24.18 23.40 -17.85
N LEU A 17 23.08 23.61 -18.57
CA LEU A 17 21.77 23.07 -18.22
C LEU A 17 21.85 21.56 -18.41
N ALA A 18 22.25 20.84 -17.36
CA ALA A 18 22.07 19.39 -17.31
C ALA A 18 20.57 19.12 -17.17
N ALA A 19 19.90 18.90 -18.29
CA ALA A 19 18.53 18.39 -18.31
C ALA A 19 18.56 16.95 -17.77
N ALA A 20 18.35 16.81 -16.47
CA ALA A 20 18.13 15.52 -15.83
C ALA A 20 16.81 14.96 -16.38
N TRP A 21 16.93 13.97 -17.27
CA TRP A 21 15.80 13.16 -17.72
C TRP A 21 15.32 12.30 -16.55
N LEU A 22 14.45 12.87 -15.70
CA LEU A 22 13.62 12.09 -14.80
C LEU A 22 12.58 11.35 -15.65
N GLY A 23 12.93 10.17 -16.13
CA GLY A 23 11.93 9.22 -16.65
C GLY A 23 10.93 8.89 -15.54
N PRO A 24 9.66 8.57 -15.88
CA PRO A 24 8.68 8.18 -14.87
C PRO A 24 9.16 6.90 -14.18
N ALA A 25 9.55 7.03 -12.91
CA ALA A 25 9.71 5.88 -12.04
C ALA A 25 8.31 5.32 -11.79
N THR A 26 8.00 4.15 -12.33
CA THR A 26 6.82 3.40 -11.90
C THR A 26 7.04 3.04 -10.43
N ALA A 27 6.32 3.68 -9.53
CA ALA A 27 6.32 3.31 -8.11
C ALA A 27 5.66 1.92 -7.97
N MET A 28 6.48 0.87 -8.03
CA MET A 28 6.13 -0.52 -7.80
C MET A 28 6.00 -0.77 -6.29
N ALA A 29 4.96 -0.22 -5.68
CA ALA A 29 4.66 -0.43 -4.26
C ALA A 29 3.20 -0.90 -4.06
N HIS A 30 2.47 -1.22 -5.13
CA HIS A 30 1.01 -1.23 -5.05
C HIS A 30 0.31 -2.25 -5.94
N ASP A 31 1.02 -3.20 -6.57
CA ASP A 31 0.41 -4.06 -7.58
C ASP A 31 -0.11 -5.40 -7.03
N SER A 32 -0.81 -5.35 -5.90
CA SER A 32 -1.60 -6.47 -5.40
C SER A 32 -3.04 -6.39 -5.90
N TRP A 33 -3.73 -7.55 -5.97
CA TRP A 33 -5.16 -7.58 -6.30
C TRP A 33 -5.99 -6.80 -5.26
N ILE A 34 -5.54 -6.76 -3.99
CA ILE A 34 -6.16 -5.99 -2.92
C ILE A 34 -6.14 -4.49 -3.25
N SER A 35 -4.99 -3.98 -3.70
CA SER A 35 -4.84 -2.57 -4.10
C SER A 35 -5.70 -2.20 -5.31
N ARG A 36 -5.90 -3.14 -6.25
CA ARG A 36 -6.68 -2.90 -7.49
C ARG A 36 -8.18 -3.10 -7.30
N GLY A 37 -8.61 -3.98 -6.39
CA GLY A 37 -9.98 -4.43 -6.26
C GLY A 37 -10.95 -3.45 -5.60
N ARG A 38 -10.48 -2.27 -5.18
CA ARG A 38 -11.30 -1.18 -4.58
C ARG A 38 -12.12 -1.64 -3.36
N TYR A 39 -11.62 -2.62 -2.63
CA TYR A 39 -12.23 -3.12 -1.40
C TYR A 39 -12.35 -2.02 -0.34
N LEU A 40 -13.38 -2.11 0.51
CA LEU A 40 -13.65 -1.14 1.57
C LEU A 40 -13.68 -1.84 2.94
N GLU A 41 -13.20 -1.14 3.96
CA GLU A 41 -13.39 -1.54 5.36
C GLU A 41 -14.90 -1.54 5.68
N TYR A 42 -15.37 -2.65 6.25
CA TYR A 42 -16.79 -2.85 6.56
C TYR A 42 -17.38 -1.69 7.38
N GLY A 43 -18.51 -1.15 6.90
CA GLY A 43 -19.23 -0.07 7.58
C GLY A 43 -18.60 1.31 7.44
N THR A 44 -17.61 1.48 6.54
CA THR A 44 -16.93 2.76 6.29
C THR A 44 -16.82 3.05 4.80
N VAL A 45 -16.25 4.21 4.46
CA VAL A 45 -15.84 4.58 3.09
C VAL A 45 -14.33 4.43 2.87
N ASN A 46 -13.61 3.89 3.86
CA ASN A 46 -12.16 3.75 3.78
C ASN A 46 -11.79 2.53 2.93
N HIS A 47 -10.82 2.69 2.05
CA HIS A 47 -10.28 1.57 1.29
C HIS A 47 -9.53 0.58 2.17
N CYS A 48 -9.63 -0.71 1.83
CA CYS A 48 -8.59 -1.65 2.20
C CYS A 48 -7.30 -1.15 1.55
N CYS A 49 -6.26 -1.05 2.35
CA CYS A 49 -4.94 -0.68 1.85
C CYS A 49 -4.29 -1.92 1.20
N GLY A 50 -3.12 -1.73 0.57
CA GLY A 50 -2.48 -2.72 -0.28
C GLY A 50 -1.63 -3.78 0.45
N ASP A 51 -0.83 -4.50 -0.31
CA ASP A 51 0.12 -5.51 0.17
C ASP A 51 1.11 -5.01 1.24
N HIS A 52 1.33 -3.71 1.36
CA HIS A 52 2.21 -3.15 2.39
C HIS A 52 1.67 -3.21 3.82
N ASP A 53 0.35 -3.17 4.01
CA ASP A 53 -0.27 -3.32 5.33
C ASP A 53 -1.10 -4.61 5.45
N CYS A 54 -1.10 -5.43 4.40
CA CYS A 54 -1.71 -6.75 4.36
C CYS A 54 -0.66 -7.85 4.45
N THR A 55 -0.97 -8.91 5.19
CA THR A 55 -0.10 -10.09 5.28
C THR A 55 -0.95 -11.35 5.16
N THR A 56 -0.40 -12.37 4.52
CA THR A 56 -0.97 -13.72 4.47
C THR A 56 -0.90 -14.39 5.84
N TRP A 57 -1.95 -15.12 6.21
CA TRP A 57 -2.00 -15.89 7.45
C TRP A 57 -2.15 -17.39 7.17
N PRO A 58 -1.38 -18.24 7.86
CA PRO A 58 -1.44 -19.67 7.66
C PRO A 58 -2.81 -20.21 8.09
N ARG A 59 -3.37 -21.14 7.31
CA ARG A 59 -4.71 -21.68 7.51
C ARG A 59 -4.87 -22.37 8.87
N GLU A 60 -3.82 -23.04 9.34
CA GLU A 60 -3.76 -23.69 10.64
C GLU A 60 -3.89 -22.72 11.82
N ASP A 61 -3.54 -21.44 11.63
CA ASP A 61 -3.66 -20.40 12.65
C ASP A 61 -5.04 -19.71 12.61
N ILE A 62 -5.90 -20.06 11.66
CA ILE A 62 -7.27 -19.54 11.55
C ILE A 62 -8.27 -20.62 11.96
N GLU A 63 -8.95 -20.39 13.08
CA GLU A 63 -10.11 -21.17 13.49
C GLU A 63 -11.38 -20.57 12.89
N VAL A 64 -12.06 -21.35 12.04
CA VAL A 64 -13.29 -20.94 11.37
C VAL A 64 -14.50 -21.44 12.16
N SER A 65 -15.48 -20.57 12.39
CA SER A 65 -16.77 -20.91 13.00
C SER A 65 -17.92 -20.24 12.23
N PRO A 66 -19.19 -20.61 12.49
CA PRO A 66 -20.35 -19.92 11.91
C PRO A 66 -20.35 -18.41 12.19
N GLU A 67 -19.81 -18.00 13.34
CA GLU A 67 -19.76 -16.60 13.78
C GLU A 67 -18.63 -15.80 13.10
N GLY A 68 -17.55 -16.47 12.68
CA GLY A 68 -16.39 -15.77 12.10
C GLY A 68 -15.08 -16.56 12.11
N TYR A 69 -14.00 -15.82 12.30
CA TYR A 69 -12.63 -16.30 12.18
C TYR A 69 -11.85 -15.86 13.41
N ARG A 70 -11.26 -16.81 14.13
CA ARG A 70 -10.38 -16.53 15.26
C ARG A 70 -8.95 -16.86 14.89
N ILE A 71 -8.06 -15.91 15.10
CA ILE A 71 -6.63 -16.07 14.90
C ILE A 71 -6.07 -16.70 16.17
N ARG A 72 -5.54 -17.93 16.11
CA ARG A 72 -5.15 -18.67 17.32
C ARG A 72 -3.98 -18.00 18.04
N SER A 73 -2.97 -17.58 17.29
CA SER A 73 -1.76 -16.97 17.84
C SER A 73 -1.99 -15.63 18.54
N THR A 74 -3.00 -14.84 18.13
CA THR A 74 -3.29 -13.53 18.72
C THR A 74 -4.56 -13.50 19.57
N GLY A 75 -5.44 -14.49 19.42
CA GLY A 75 -6.78 -14.53 20.01
C GLY A 75 -7.78 -13.55 19.37
N GLU A 76 -7.38 -12.77 18.36
CA GLU A 76 -8.23 -11.79 17.70
C GLU A 76 -9.35 -12.48 16.89
N PHE A 77 -10.57 -11.93 16.99
CA PHE A 77 -11.75 -12.47 16.32
C PHE A 77 -12.30 -11.50 15.28
N VAL A 78 -12.50 -11.99 14.06
CA VAL A 78 -13.11 -11.27 12.95
C VAL A 78 -14.51 -11.86 12.69
N PRO A 79 -15.60 -11.11 12.88
CA PRO A 79 -16.94 -11.56 12.56
C PRO A 79 -17.09 -11.90 11.07
N ARG A 80 -17.86 -12.96 10.76
CA ARG A 80 -18.02 -13.46 9.38
C ARG A 80 -18.52 -12.39 8.41
N PHE A 81 -19.41 -11.50 8.84
CA PHE A 81 -19.95 -10.41 8.01
C PHE A 81 -18.92 -9.33 7.65
N LYS A 82 -17.77 -9.26 8.35
CA LYS A 82 -16.67 -8.35 8.02
C LYS A 82 -15.68 -8.96 7.03
N ALA A 83 -15.75 -10.27 6.77
CA ALA A 83 -14.83 -10.95 5.89
C ALA A 83 -15.20 -10.68 4.43
N LEU A 84 -14.18 -10.35 3.64
CA LEU A 84 -14.25 -10.22 2.19
C LEU A 84 -13.77 -11.51 1.53
N GLY A 85 -14.10 -11.73 0.26
CA GLY A 85 -13.58 -12.85 -0.51
C GLY A 85 -12.15 -12.61 -0.96
N SER A 86 -11.24 -13.55 -0.69
CA SER A 86 -9.89 -13.54 -1.20
C SER A 86 -9.85 -14.00 -2.66
N GLU A 87 -9.10 -13.30 -3.51
CA GLU A 87 -8.94 -13.66 -4.93
C GLU A 87 -7.91 -14.78 -5.14
N ASP A 88 -6.94 -14.92 -4.24
CA ASP A 88 -5.86 -15.91 -4.32
C ASP A 88 -6.05 -17.11 -3.38
N SER A 89 -7.21 -17.20 -2.73
CA SER A 89 -7.57 -18.29 -1.81
C SER A 89 -6.73 -18.37 -0.53
N ASP A 90 -5.94 -17.34 -0.23
CA ASP A 90 -5.26 -17.20 1.07
C ASP A 90 -6.08 -16.35 2.06
N TYR A 91 -5.77 -16.49 3.34
CA TYR A 91 -6.23 -15.56 4.36
C TYR A 91 -5.34 -14.32 4.35
N TRP A 92 -5.93 -13.13 4.21
CA TRP A 92 -5.21 -11.87 4.30
C TRP A 92 -5.74 -11.01 5.41
N ILE A 93 -4.83 -10.41 6.18
CA ILE A 93 -5.17 -9.47 7.23
C ILE A 93 -4.45 -8.17 6.97
N CYS A 94 -5.24 -7.14 6.67
CA CYS A 94 -4.76 -5.77 6.48
C CYS A 94 -4.94 -4.99 7.77
N ARG A 95 -3.89 -4.31 8.25
CA ARG A 95 -3.90 -3.60 9.53
C ARG A 95 -3.73 -2.10 9.36
N LYS A 96 -4.43 -1.35 10.21
CA LYS A 96 -4.20 0.09 10.39
C LYS A 96 -2.82 0.29 11.03
N SER A 97 -2.29 1.51 10.92
CA SER A 97 -1.07 1.90 11.66
C SER A 97 -1.22 1.76 13.18
N THR A 98 -2.46 1.72 13.70
CA THR A 98 -2.79 1.44 15.10
C THR A 98 -2.74 -0.05 15.46
N GLY A 99 -2.51 -0.96 14.50
CA GLY A 99 -2.54 -2.41 14.67
C GLY A 99 -3.92 -3.06 14.52
N ALA A 100 -5.00 -2.27 14.55
CA ALA A 100 -6.36 -2.78 14.38
C ALA A 100 -6.58 -3.36 12.97
N VAL A 101 -7.36 -4.45 12.86
CA VAL A 101 -7.79 -4.98 11.56
C VAL A 101 -8.59 -3.93 10.79
N ARG A 102 -8.12 -3.61 9.59
CA ARG A 102 -8.81 -2.78 8.60
C ARG A 102 -9.68 -3.64 7.70
N CYS A 103 -9.10 -4.67 7.11
CA CYS A 103 -9.79 -5.63 6.26
C CYS A 103 -9.29 -7.04 6.52
N PHE A 104 -10.19 -8.00 6.33
CA PHE A 104 -9.91 -9.42 6.44
C PHE A 104 -10.48 -10.10 5.20
N PHE A 105 -9.63 -10.85 4.50
CA PHE A 105 -10.03 -11.63 3.33
C PHE A 105 -9.93 -13.10 3.68
N ALA A 106 -10.97 -13.85 3.36
CA ALA A 106 -11.05 -15.27 3.56
C ALA A 106 -11.13 -16.01 2.22
N PRO A 107 -10.59 -17.23 2.13
CA PRO A 107 -10.79 -18.08 0.96
C PRO A 107 -12.30 -18.26 0.67
N GLY A 108 -12.65 -18.34 -0.61
CA GLY A 108 -14.01 -18.63 -1.02
C GLY A 108 -14.48 -20.01 -0.54
N PRO A 109 -15.80 -20.26 -0.47
CA PRO A 109 -16.32 -21.60 -0.19
C PRO A 109 -15.77 -22.62 -1.21
N GLY A 110 -15.05 -23.64 -0.74
CA GLY A 110 -14.49 -24.70 -1.59
C GLY A 110 -12.99 -24.59 -1.92
N ALA A 111 -12.28 -23.62 -1.33
CA ALA A 111 -10.84 -23.41 -1.48
C ALA A 111 -9.99 -23.94 -0.30
#